data_AF-A0A0F9P158-F1
#
_entry.id   AF-A0A0F9P158-F1
#
_cell.length_a   1.000
_cell.length_b   1.000
_cell.length_c   1.000
_cell.angle_alpha   90.00
_cell.angle_beta   90.00
_cell.angle_gamma   90.00
#
_symmetry.space_group_name_H-M   'P 1'
#
loop_
_entity.id
_entity.type
_entity.pdbx_description
1 polymer ?
#
loop_
_entity_poly.entity_id
_entity_poly.type
_entity_poly.pdbx_seq_one_letter_code
_entity_poly.pdbx_strand_id
1 'polypeptide(L)'
;FLDVAVDDNNRMHTSYNASGTKNYRISSSKDLWGSGMNLQNIPVGKRPGVENIRHLFIAPDGSSLVKCDLRQAEAMAVSRILCRHGDYTLHNRYADDKFDIHKWAAAPIFNIQEENCTKLQRAVGKLSNHAGNYCAGPNVIVSAALKYDVKGVDYQFAKTIIDTKKQMMPGLVKWWRAVEKRVRTTRTLTTCLGRRRYFFGRTDDNTVIRDAVAFEPQSTIGDVCNIIFARLYQLLKLPSIPILQVHDECVIECPDDCVDDVIKLMRDVAMIPLFLNRDLDPLIIPLDISVGKNWKDCEDV
;
A
#
# COMPACT_ATOMS: atom_id res chain seq x y z
N PHE A 1 15.13 9.93 15.38
CA PHE A 1 15.74 9.52 14.10
C PHE A 1 17.20 9.88 14.07
N LEU A 2 17.55 11.14 14.38
CA LEU A 2 18.92 11.66 14.30
C LEU A 2 19.88 11.08 15.35
N ASP A 3 19.39 10.60 16.50
CA ASP A 3 20.25 10.10 17.59
C ASP A 3 20.51 8.59 17.54
N VAL A 4 20.20 7.91 16.42
CA VAL A 4 20.40 6.45 16.34
C VAL A 4 21.84 6.12 15.97
N ALA A 5 22.39 5.16 16.71
CA ALA A 5 23.73 4.65 16.50
C ALA A 5 23.87 4.02 15.11
N VAL A 6 25.02 4.26 14.50
CA VAL A 6 25.48 3.64 13.25
C VAL A 6 26.69 2.75 13.54
N ASP A 7 26.95 1.78 12.68
CA ASP A 7 28.18 0.99 12.74
C ASP A 7 29.40 1.77 12.21
N ASP A 8 30.57 1.12 12.20
CA ASP A 8 31.84 1.70 11.73
C ASP A 8 31.80 2.14 10.25
N ASN A 9 30.84 1.63 9.47
CA ASN A 9 30.63 1.99 8.06
C ASN A 9 29.53 3.04 7.89
N ASN A 10 29.11 3.72 8.97
CA ASN A 10 27.99 4.66 9.00
C ASN A 10 26.65 4.05 8.57
N ARG A 11 26.46 2.74 8.76
CA ARG A 11 25.21 2.04 8.45
C ARG A 11 24.34 1.88 9.69
N MET A 12 23.05 2.14 9.52
CA MET A 12 22.03 1.85 10.53
C MET A 12 21.40 0.48 10.23
N HIS A 13 21.32 -0.36 11.26
CA HIS A 13 20.73 -1.70 11.17
C HIS A 13 19.35 -1.73 11.82
N THR A 14 18.45 -2.58 11.32
CA THR A 14 17.11 -2.79 11.89
C THR A 14 16.84 -4.28 12.01
N SER A 15 15.92 -4.65 12.90
CA SER A 15 15.42 -6.03 12.96
C SER A 15 14.11 -6.14 12.21
N TYR A 16 14.02 -7.14 11.33
CA TYR A 16 12.80 -7.47 10.61
C TYR A 16 12.05 -8.62 11.28
N ASN A 17 10.77 -8.39 11.58
CA ASN A 17 9.85 -9.42 12.05
C ASN A 17 8.89 -9.79 10.92
N ALA A 18 9.11 -10.97 10.33
CA ALA A 18 8.25 -11.53 9.27
C ALA A 18 6.88 -12.02 9.77
N SER A 19 6.69 -12.17 11.09
CA SER A 19 5.48 -12.73 11.71
C SER A 19 4.69 -11.72 12.56
N GLY A 20 5.17 -10.47 12.66
CA GLY A 20 4.70 -9.52 13.67
C GLY A 20 3.36 -8.85 13.40
N THR A 21 2.84 -8.88 12.16
CA THR A 21 1.65 -8.11 11.77
C THR A 21 0.45 -8.99 11.41
N LYS A 22 -0.76 -8.53 11.72
CA LYS A 22 -2.04 -9.22 11.40
C LYS A 22 -2.31 -9.38 9.90
N ASN A 23 -1.65 -8.56 9.07
CA ASN A 23 -1.73 -8.60 7.61
C ASN A 23 -0.45 -9.20 7.00
N TYR A 24 0.43 -9.78 7.83
CA TYR A 24 1.63 -10.51 7.43
C TYR A 24 2.61 -9.71 6.55
N ARG A 25 2.57 -8.37 6.64
CA ARG A 25 3.66 -7.50 6.22
C ARG A 25 4.83 -7.68 7.19
N ILE A 26 6.05 -7.66 6.66
CA ILE A 26 7.24 -7.61 7.51
C ILE A 26 7.24 -6.26 8.24
N SER A 27 7.59 -6.26 9.52
CA SER A 27 7.74 -5.03 10.29
C SER A 27 9.18 -4.80 10.72
N SER A 28 9.68 -3.57 10.59
CA SER A 28 11.00 -3.19 11.11
C SER A 28 10.91 -2.65 12.55
N SER A 29 11.90 -2.95 13.39
CA SER A 29 12.01 -2.45 14.77
C SER A 29 13.46 -2.27 15.20
N LYS A 30 13.66 -1.83 16.44
CA LYS A 30 14.96 -1.95 17.11
C LYS A 30 15.40 -3.42 17.13
N ASP A 31 16.71 -3.64 17.08
CA ASP A 31 17.29 -4.95 17.28
C ASP A 31 17.27 -5.38 18.76
N LEU A 32 17.73 -6.60 19.03
CA LEU A 32 17.80 -7.16 20.38
C LEU A 32 18.73 -6.39 21.33
N TRP A 33 19.64 -5.59 20.79
CA TRP A 33 20.62 -4.81 21.53
C TRP A 33 20.18 -3.35 21.72
N GLY A 34 18.96 -3.01 21.29
CA GLY A 34 18.37 -1.69 21.41
C GLY A 34 18.86 -0.68 20.36
N SER A 35 19.63 -1.13 19.38
CA SER A 35 20.11 -0.33 18.25
C SER A 35 19.10 -0.32 17.10
N GLY A 36 19.23 0.64 16.20
CA GLY A 36 18.31 0.81 15.09
C GLY A 36 16.96 1.41 15.47
N MET A 37 15.99 1.27 14.56
CA MET A 37 14.62 1.72 14.74
C MET A 37 13.67 1.13 13.68
N ASN A 38 12.41 1.55 13.69
CA ASN A 38 11.46 1.25 12.62
C ASN A 38 11.73 2.14 11.39
N LEU A 39 12.34 1.56 10.36
CA LEU A 39 12.67 2.23 9.09
C LEU A 39 11.48 2.37 8.15
N GLN A 40 10.40 1.65 8.39
CA GLN A 40 9.18 1.77 7.60
C GLN A 40 8.41 3.06 7.89
N ASN A 41 8.63 3.66 9.07
CA ASN A 41 7.96 4.90 9.51
C ASN A 41 8.81 6.16 9.29
N ILE A 42 9.83 6.10 8.44
CA ILE A 42 10.69 7.25 8.15
C ILE A 42 9.87 8.37 7.50
N PRO A 43 9.87 9.60 8.08
CA PRO A 43 9.08 10.71 7.55
C PRO A 43 9.42 11.07 6.11
N VAL A 44 8.38 11.20 5.29
CA VAL A 44 8.44 11.58 3.87
C VAL A 44 8.13 13.06 3.63
N GLY A 45 8.12 13.88 4.68
CA GLY A 45 7.87 15.32 4.59
C GLY A 45 6.49 15.76 4.10
N LYS A 46 5.46 14.91 4.26
CA LYS A 46 4.09 15.21 3.77
C LYS A 46 3.27 16.11 4.70
N ARG A 47 3.75 16.39 5.92
CA ARG A 47 3.04 17.21 6.92
C ARG A 47 3.76 18.55 7.12
N PRO A 48 3.02 19.66 7.37
CA PRO A 48 3.63 20.93 7.73
C PRO A 48 4.61 20.77 8.91
N GLY A 49 5.81 21.34 8.79
CA GLY A 49 6.85 21.27 9.82
C GLY A 49 7.58 19.93 9.94
N VAL A 50 7.25 18.92 9.13
CA VAL A 50 7.97 17.64 9.07
C VAL A 50 8.82 17.63 7.82
N GLU A 51 10.14 17.55 7.98
CA GLU A 51 11.08 17.42 6.87
C GLU A 51 11.08 15.99 6.31
N ASN A 52 11.37 15.84 5.01
CA ASN A 52 11.66 14.54 4.43
C ASN A 52 13.12 14.15 4.71
N ILE A 53 13.33 13.39 5.78
CA ILE A 53 14.67 12.96 6.21
C ILE A 53 15.20 11.75 5.42
N ARG A 54 14.48 11.25 4.41
CA ARG A 54 14.97 10.15 3.56
C ARG A 54 16.23 10.55 2.77
N HIS A 55 16.52 11.84 2.61
CA HIS A 55 17.74 12.31 1.97
C HIS A 55 19.03 11.94 2.72
N LEU A 56 18.93 11.62 4.02
CA LEU A 56 20.06 11.19 4.85
C LEU A 56 20.49 9.74 4.56
N PHE A 57 19.67 8.97 3.83
CA PHE A 57 19.94 7.58 3.48
C PHE A 57 20.54 7.53 2.08
N ILE A 58 21.86 7.44 2.02
CA ILE A 58 22.62 7.53 0.76
C ILE A 58 23.17 6.16 0.36
N ALA A 59 23.32 5.95 -0.96
CA ALA A 59 24.12 4.84 -1.47
C ALA A 59 25.63 5.13 -1.23
N PRO A 60 26.46 4.08 -1.06
CA PRO A 60 27.91 4.23 -1.08
C PRO A 60 28.43 4.80 -2.41
N ASP A 61 29.66 5.32 -2.39
CA ASP A 61 30.33 5.78 -3.61
C ASP A 61 30.42 4.65 -4.65
N GLY A 62 30.15 4.98 -5.92
CA GLY A 62 30.08 4.00 -7.02
C GLY A 62 28.85 3.08 -7.00
N SER A 63 27.89 3.33 -6.10
CA SER A 63 26.64 2.60 -5.99
C SER A 63 25.42 3.52 -6.11
N SER A 64 24.27 2.91 -6.35
CA SER A 64 22.97 3.56 -6.46
C SER A 64 21.92 2.79 -5.66
N LEU A 65 20.86 3.49 -5.25
CA LEU A 65 19.64 2.90 -4.74
C LEU A 65 18.67 2.71 -5.90
N VAL A 66 18.25 1.47 -6.13
CA VAL A 66 17.15 1.13 -7.06
C VAL A 66 15.93 0.79 -6.22
N LYS A 67 14.83 1.48 -6.48
CA LYS A 67 13.59 1.34 -5.72
C LYS A 67 12.47 0.93 -6.62
N CYS A 68 11.58 0.10 -6.10
CA CYS A 68 10.36 -0.26 -6.79
C CYS A 68 9.14 -0.19 -5.88
N ASP A 69 8.06 0.42 -6.35
CA ASP A 69 6.77 0.53 -5.65
C ASP A 69 5.65 -0.12 -6.48
N LEU A 70 4.77 -0.86 -5.81
CA LEU A 70 3.62 -1.47 -6.48
C LEU A 70 2.53 -0.42 -6.74
N ARG A 71 2.45 0.04 -8.00
CA ARG A 71 1.60 1.16 -8.40
C ARG A 71 0.13 0.89 -8.10
N GLN A 72 -0.44 1.67 -7.17
CA GLN A 72 -1.86 1.61 -6.77
C GLN A 72 -2.36 0.19 -6.45
N ALA A 73 -1.48 -0.68 -5.96
CA ALA A 73 -1.71 -2.13 -5.80
C ALA A 73 -3.03 -2.47 -5.08
N GLU A 74 -3.25 -1.85 -3.93
CA GLU A 74 -4.43 -2.10 -3.10
C GLU A 74 -5.73 -1.76 -3.82
N ALA A 75 -5.74 -0.66 -4.58
CA ALA A 75 -6.91 -0.21 -5.32
C ALA A 75 -7.21 -1.09 -6.55
N MET A 76 -6.17 -1.57 -7.24
CA MET A 76 -6.32 -2.55 -8.32
C MET A 76 -6.85 -3.89 -7.79
N ALA A 77 -6.40 -4.33 -6.62
CA ALA A 77 -6.93 -5.53 -5.97
C ALA A 77 -8.42 -5.36 -5.60
N VAL A 78 -8.79 -4.23 -4.98
CA VAL A 78 -10.21 -3.90 -4.69
C VAL A 78 -11.04 -3.89 -5.97
N SER A 79 -10.54 -3.28 -7.04
CA SER A 79 -11.21 -3.25 -8.35
C SER A 79 -11.56 -4.66 -8.87
N ARG A 80 -10.60 -5.59 -8.84
CA ARG A 80 -10.83 -6.98 -9.27
C ARG A 80 -11.76 -7.74 -8.32
N ILE A 81 -11.68 -7.48 -7.02
CA ILE A 81 -12.59 -8.04 -6.02
C ILE A 81 -14.03 -7.61 -6.30
N LEU A 82 -14.26 -6.33 -6.65
CA LEU A 82 -15.59 -5.80 -6.96
C LEU A 82 -16.19 -6.40 -8.23
N CYS A 83 -15.36 -6.76 -9.21
CA CYS A 83 -15.81 -7.45 -10.42
C CYS A 83 -16.51 -8.78 -10.09
N ARG A 84 -16.03 -9.54 -9.09
CA ARG A 84 -16.72 -10.76 -8.59
C ARG A 84 -18.11 -10.50 -8.03
N HIS A 85 -18.39 -9.25 -7.66
CA HIS A 85 -19.67 -8.80 -7.14
C HIS A 85 -20.49 -8.04 -8.20
N GLY A 86 -20.10 -8.14 -9.47
CA GLY A 86 -20.80 -7.59 -10.62
C GLY A 86 -20.62 -6.09 -10.80
N ASP A 87 -19.55 -5.52 -10.24
CA ASP A 87 -19.24 -4.08 -10.38
C ASP A 87 -17.88 -3.91 -11.07
N TYR A 88 -17.93 -3.43 -12.31
CA TYR A 88 -16.77 -3.21 -13.17
C TYR A 88 -16.38 -1.73 -13.26
N THR A 89 -17.02 -0.85 -12.47
CA THR A 89 -16.89 0.60 -12.60
C THR A 89 -15.44 1.04 -12.42
N LEU A 90 -14.79 0.61 -11.33
CA LEU A 90 -13.37 0.92 -11.09
C LEU A 90 -12.44 0.16 -12.03
N HIS A 91 -12.79 -1.07 -12.42
CA HIS A 91 -11.98 -1.89 -13.32
C HIS A 91 -11.82 -1.23 -14.68
N ASN A 92 -12.91 -0.72 -15.24
CA ASN A 92 -12.90 -0.06 -16.55
C ASN A 92 -12.09 1.24 -16.53
N ARG A 93 -11.97 1.93 -15.37
CA ARG A 93 -11.15 3.15 -15.27
C ARG A 93 -9.65 2.85 -15.35
N TYR A 94 -9.21 1.67 -14.91
CA TYR A 94 -7.81 1.24 -15.01
C TYR A 94 -7.36 0.92 -16.45
N ALA A 95 -8.26 1.00 -17.44
CA ALA A 95 -7.87 0.97 -18.85
C ALA A 95 -7.19 2.27 -19.33
N ASP A 96 -7.29 3.36 -18.55
CA ASP A 96 -6.61 4.62 -18.82
C ASP A 96 -5.33 4.72 -17.97
N ASP A 97 -4.17 4.77 -18.62
CA ASP A 97 -2.87 4.87 -17.95
C ASP A 97 -2.69 6.17 -17.14
N LYS A 98 -3.47 7.22 -17.44
CA LYS A 98 -3.44 8.51 -16.74
C LYS A 98 -4.43 8.57 -15.57
N PHE A 99 -5.10 7.46 -15.26
CA PHE A 99 -6.13 7.40 -14.23
C PHE A 99 -5.59 7.72 -12.83
N ASP A 100 -6.14 8.78 -12.23
CA ASP A 100 -5.92 9.12 -10.82
C ASP A 100 -7.16 8.76 -10.00
N ILE A 101 -7.11 7.61 -9.32
CA ILE A 101 -8.20 7.13 -8.48
C ILE A 101 -8.62 8.13 -7.38
N HIS A 102 -7.73 9.01 -6.92
CA HIS A 102 -8.07 10.00 -5.89
C HIS A 102 -8.84 11.16 -6.48
N LYS A 103 -8.49 11.62 -7.69
CA LYS A 103 -9.28 12.64 -8.40
C LYS A 103 -10.65 12.09 -8.79
N TRP A 104 -10.69 10.87 -9.33
CA TRP A 104 -11.93 10.18 -9.66
C TRP A 104 -12.86 9.99 -8.46
N ALA A 105 -12.31 9.62 -7.29
CA ALA A 105 -13.10 9.50 -6.07
C ALA A 105 -13.58 10.86 -5.53
N ALA A 106 -12.84 11.95 -5.77
CA ALA A 106 -13.21 13.29 -5.31
C ALA A 106 -14.25 13.97 -6.21
N ALA A 107 -14.18 13.76 -7.53
CA ALA A 107 -15.03 14.41 -8.52
C ALA A 107 -16.53 14.41 -8.16
N PRO A 108 -17.18 13.27 -7.85
CA PRO A 108 -18.61 13.25 -7.51
C PRO A 108 -18.90 13.72 -6.08
N ILE A 109 -17.93 13.73 -5.16
CA ILE A 109 -18.12 14.28 -3.81
C ILE A 109 -18.30 15.80 -3.89
N PHE A 110 -17.56 16.46 -4.79
CA PHE A 110 -17.58 17.92 -4.97
C PHE A 110 -18.40 18.37 -6.19
N ASN A 111 -18.98 17.44 -6.95
CA ASN A 111 -19.67 17.70 -8.21
C ASN A 111 -18.82 18.51 -9.21
N ILE A 112 -17.58 18.04 -9.43
CA ILE A 112 -16.60 18.63 -10.34
C ILE A 112 -16.07 17.60 -11.33
N GLN A 113 -15.42 18.08 -12.39
CA GLN A 113 -14.63 17.23 -13.30
C GLN A 113 -13.28 16.86 -12.66
N GLU A 114 -12.70 15.72 -13.04
CA GLU A 114 -11.45 15.20 -12.46
C GLU A 114 -10.27 16.17 -12.66
N GLU A 115 -10.23 16.87 -13.79
CA GLU A 115 -9.17 17.80 -14.17
C GLU A 115 -9.17 19.05 -13.29
N ASN A 116 -10.35 19.45 -12.81
CA ASN A 116 -10.55 20.62 -11.95
C ASN A 116 -10.31 20.32 -10.47
N CYS A 117 -9.92 19.09 -10.12
CA CYS A 117 -9.71 18.66 -8.76
C CYS A 117 -8.47 19.33 -8.13
N THR A 118 -8.71 20.13 -7.08
CA THR A 118 -7.65 20.78 -6.30
C THR A 118 -6.87 19.78 -5.45
N LYS A 119 -5.68 20.18 -4.96
CA LYS A 119 -4.86 19.34 -4.05
C LYS A 119 -5.63 18.91 -2.79
N LEU A 120 -6.43 19.81 -2.20
CA LEU A 120 -7.25 19.51 -1.02
C LEU A 120 -8.37 18.51 -1.36
N GLN A 121 -9.07 18.69 -2.48
CA GLN A 121 -10.12 17.76 -2.91
C GLN A 121 -9.55 16.38 -3.24
N ARG A 122 -8.37 16.31 -3.88
CA ARG A 122 -7.64 15.06 -4.09
C ARG A 122 -7.29 14.37 -2.77
N ALA A 123 -6.92 15.13 -1.73
CA ALA A 123 -6.68 14.58 -0.39
C ALA A 123 -7.94 13.98 0.24
N VAL A 124 -9.11 14.61 0.03
CA VAL A 124 -10.41 14.04 0.42
C VAL A 124 -10.73 12.77 -0.38
N GLY A 125 -10.47 12.74 -1.69
CA GLY A 125 -10.59 11.51 -2.49
C GLY A 125 -9.67 10.39 -2.01
N LYS A 126 -8.46 10.72 -1.55
CA LYS A 126 -7.55 9.78 -0.90
C LYS A 126 -8.10 9.23 0.42
N LEU A 127 -8.69 10.08 1.26
CA LEU A 127 -9.40 9.62 2.47
C LEU A 127 -10.57 8.69 2.12
N SER A 128 -11.35 9.05 1.10
CA SER A 128 -12.47 8.24 0.60
C SER A 128 -12.02 6.85 0.17
N ASN A 129 -10.89 6.73 -0.54
CA ASN A 129 -10.35 5.43 -0.94
C ASN A 129 -9.82 4.62 0.26
N HIS A 130 -9.02 5.22 1.14
CA HIS A 130 -8.40 4.49 2.25
C HIS A 130 -9.38 4.03 3.33
N ALA A 131 -10.40 4.83 3.63
CA ALA A 131 -11.40 4.47 4.65
C ALA A 131 -12.65 3.86 4.01
N GLY A 132 -13.12 4.44 2.91
CA GLY A 132 -14.40 4.08 2.29
C GLY A 132 -14.43 2.70 1.64
N ASN A 133 -13.29 2.11 1.27
CA ASN A 133 -13.25 0.74 0.75
C ASN A 133 -13.57 -0.33 1.82
N TYR A 134 -13.32 -0.04 3.10
CA TYR A 134 -13.28 -1.04 4.17
C TYR A 134 -14.41 -0.93 5.19
N CYS A 135 -15.62 -0.55 4.76
CA CYS A 135 -16.78 -0.43 5.65
C CYS A 135 -16.54 0.54 6.84
N ALA A 136 -15.71 1.58 6.63
CA ALA A 136 -15.47 2.60 7.66
C ALA A 136 -16.72 3.49 7.85
N GLY A 137 -17.01 3.82 9.12
CA GLY A 137 -18.05 4.79 9.47
C GLY A 137 -17.55 6.24 9.43
N PRO A 138 -18.46 7.24 9.51
CA PRO A 138 -18.10 8.66 9.43
C PRO A 138 -17.03 9.09 10.44
N ASN A 139 -17.11 8.61 11.69
CA ASN A 139 -16.12 8.93 12.73
C ASN A 139 -14.70 8.50 12.35
N VAL A 140 -14.54 7.37 11.66
CA VAL A 140 -13.22 6.89 11.20
C VAL A 140 -12.65 7.81 10.13
N ILE A 141 -13.51 8.31 9.22
CA ILE A 141 -13.11 9.29 8.20
C ILE A 141 -12.69 10.60 8.86
N VAL A 142 -13.46 11.11 9.82
CA VAL A 142 -13.11 12.33 10.57
C VAL A 142 -11.76 12.15 11.28
N SER A 143 -11.56 11.04 12.00
CA SER A 143 -10.27 10.75 12.65
C SER A 143 -9.12 10.66 11.65
N ALA A 144 -9.33 10.06 10.48
CA ALA A 144 -8.34 10.01 9.42
C ALA A 144 -8.04 11.41 8.86
N ALA A 145 -9.05 12.24 8.63
CA ALA A 145 -8.89 13.61 8.17
C ALA A 145 -8.03 14.43 9.13
N LEU A 146 -8.30 14.35 10.44
CA LEU A 146 -7.49 14.99 11.48
C LEU A 146 -6.04 14.49 11.46
N LYS A 147 -5.83 13.17 11.36
CA LYS A 147 -4.49 12.57 11.30
C LYS A 147 -3.69 13.04 10.07
N TYR A 148 -4.35 13.31 8.95
CA TYR A 148 -3.72 13.73 7.70
C TYR A 148 -3.83 15.23 7.42
N ASP A 149 -4.28 16.03 8.39
CA ASP A 149 -4.49 17.49 8.28
C ASP A 149 -5.36 17.88 7.07
N VAL A 150 -6.38 17.07 6.76
CA VAL A 150 -7.36 17.37 5.72
C VAL A 150 -8.50 18.16 6.35
N LYS A 151 -8.42 19.49 6.17
CA LYS A 151 -9.37 20.45 6.74
C LYS A 151 -10.76 20.34 6.09
N GLY A 152 -11.79 20.72 6.84
CA GLY A 152 -13.17 20.80 6.35
C GLY A 152 -13.93 19.48 6.32
N VAL A 153 -13.41 18.42 6.96
CA VAL A 153 -14.08 17.12 7.05
C VAL A 153 -14.76 16.98 8.41
N ASP A 154 -16.02 17.39 8.49
CA ASP A 154 -16.89 17.15 9.63
C ASP A 154 -17.65 15.81 9.49
N TYR A 155 -18.52 15.49 10.45
CA TYR A 155 -19.30 14.26 10.45
C TYR A 155 -20.28 14.16 9.27
N GLN A 156 -20.95 15.26 8.91
CA GLN A 156 -21.94 15.25 7.83
C GLN A 156 -21.25 15.09 6.48
N PHE A 157 -20.15 15.80 6.27
CA PHE A 157 -19.34 15.65 5.08
C PHE A 157 -18.73 14.25 4.98
N ALA A 158 -18.27 13.68 6.10
CA ALA A 158 -17.82 12.28 6.14
C ALA A 158 -18.92 11.29 5.75
N LYS A 159 -20.18 11.55 6.12
CA LYS A 159 -21.33 10.75 5.67
C LYS A 159 -21.54 10.89 4.16
N THR A 160 -21.51 12.10 3.63
CA THR A 160 -21.59 12.35 2.17
C THR A 160 -20.50 11.59 1.42
N ILE A 161 -19.24 11.64 1.89
CA ILE A 161 -18.12 10.90 1.29
C ILE A 161 -18.45 9.40 1.18
N ILE A 162 -18.98 8.80 2.25
CA ILE A 162 -19.32 7.36 2.29
C ILE A 162 -20.48 7.05 1.34
N ASP A 163 -21.54 7.87 1.37
CA ASP A 163 -22.75 7.61 0.62
C ASP A 163 -22.50 7.78 -0.89
N THR A 164 -21.76 8.83 -1.30
CA THR A 164 -21.28 8.97 -2.69
C THR A 164 -20.44 7.77 -3.11
N LYS A 165 -19.52 7.30 -2.26
CA LYS A 165 -18.67 6.13 -2.58
C LYS A 165 -19.50 4.86 -2.83
N LYS A 166 -20.51 4.61 -2.01
CA LYS A 166 -21.43 3.46 -2.17
C LYS A 166 -22.27 3.57 -3.44
N GLN A 167 -22.67 4.79 -3.81
CA GLN A 167 -23.42 5.04 -5.05
C GLN A 167 -22.53 4.81 -6.28
N MET A 168 -21.28 5.28 -6.24
CA MET A 168 -20.32 5.07 -7.32
C MET A 168 -19.92 3.61 -7.53
N MET A 169 -19.79 2.85 -6.43
CA MET A 169 -19.33 1.47 -6.45
C MET A 169 -20.29 0.59 -5.63
N PRO A 170 -21.49 0.30 -6.16
CA PRO A 170 -22.50 -0.52 -5.47
C PRO A 170 -22.00 -1.94 -5.15
N GLY A 171 -20.98 -2.44 -5.86
CA GLY A 171 -20.30 -3.69 -5.56
C GLY A 171 -19.66 -3.74 -4.17
N LEU A 172 -19.30 -2.57 -3.59
CA LEU A 172 -18.72 -2.51 -2.23
C LEU A 172 -19.69 -3.09 -1.20
N VAL A 173 -20.96 -2.71 -1.27
CA VAL A 173 -21.97 -3.16 -0.30
C VAL A 173 -22.21 -4.68 -0.43
N LYS A 174 -22.21 -5.20 -1.65
CA LYS A 174 -22.32 -6.65 -1.91
C LYS A 174 -21.10 -7.40 -1.35
N TRP A 175 -19.90 -6.88 -1.58
CA TRP A 175 -18.66 -7.44 -1.06
C TRP A 175 -18.64 -7.46 0.47
N TRP A 176 -18.96 -6.34 1.12
CA TRP A 176 -18.99 -6.25 2.59
C TRP A 176 -19.96 -7.26 3.21
N ARG A 177 -21.17 -7.38 2.66
CA ARG A 177 -22.16 -8.37 3.11
C ARG A 177 -21.67 -9.82 2.91
N ALA A 178 -20.98 -10.10 1.81
CA ALA A 178 -20.41 -11.42 1.57
C ALA A 178 -19.32 -11.77 2.59
N VAL A 179 -18.44 -10.81 2.91
CA VAL A 179 -17.41 -10.96 3.93
C VAL A 179 -18.03 -11.13 5.32
N GLU A 180 -19.00 -10.29 5.69
CA GLU A 180 -19.71 -10.38 6.97
C GLU A 180 -20.38 -11.75 7.15
N LYS A 181 -21.08 -12.24 6.12
CA LYS A 181 -21.68 -13.58 6.12
C LYS A 181 -20.62 -14.67 6.32
N ARG A 182 -19.47 -14.54 5.66
CA ARG A 182 -18.37 -15.52 5.78
C ARG A 182 -17.74 -15.52 7.18
N VAL A 183 -17.52 -14.35 7.77
CA VAL A 183 -17.00 -14.21 9.15
C VAL A 183 -17.99 -14.81 10.15
N ARG A 184 -19.30 -14.54 10.01
CA ARG A 184 -20.32 -15.09 10.91
C ARG A 184 -20.46 -16.60 10.84
N THR A 185 -20.30 -17.18 9.65
CA THR A 185 -20.52 -18.63 9.42
C THR A 185 -19.28 -19.48 9.67
N THR A 186 -18.12 -19.03 9.17
CA THR A 186 -16.88 -19.84 9.18
C THR A 186 -15.77 -19.23 10.02
N ARG A 187 -15.86 -17.94 10.37
CA ARG A 187 -14.82 -17.17 11.05
C ARG A 187 -13.46 -17.18 10.35
N THR A 188 -13.43 -17.53 9.06
CA THR A 188 -12.18 -17.65 8.29
C THR A 188 -12.30 -16.98 6.93
N LEU A 189 -11.21 -16.34 6.51
CA LEU A 189 -11.02 -15.86 5.14
C LEU A 189 -9.72 -16.42 4.57
N THR A 190 -9.65 -16.53 3.25
CA THR A 190 -8.45 -16.98 2.53
C THR A 190 -8.21 -16.09 1.31
N THR A 191 -6.99 -15.60 1.12
CA THR A 191 -6.62 -14.76 -0.04
C THR A 191 -6.45 -15.60 -1.30
N CYS A 192 -6.34 -14.95 -2.47
CA CYS A 192 -6.08 -15.63 -3.73
C CYS A 192 -4.72 -16.38 -3.77
N LEU A 193 -3.77 -16.00 -2.90
CA LEU A 193 -2.48 -16.67 -2.73
C LEU A 193 -2.50 -17.76 -1.63
N GLY A 194 -3.69 -18.12 -1.14
CA GLY A 194 -3.87 -19.22 -0.18
C GLY A 194 -3.66 -18.84 1.29
N ARG A 195 -3.38 -17.58 1.62
CA ARG A 195 -3.19 -17.15 3.01
C ARG A 195 -4.51 -17.14 3.76
N ARG A 196 -4.56 -17.84 4.90
CA ARG A 196 -5.76 -17.95 5.76
C ARG A 196 -5.64 -17.10 7.03
N ARG A 197 -6.73 -16.43 7.41
CA ARG A 197 -6.87 -15.74 8.71
C ARG A 197 -8.14 -16.17 9.43
N TYR A 198 -8.04 -16.32 10.75
CA TYR A 198 -9.13 -16.63 11.67
C TYR A 198 -9.57 -15.37 12.43
N PHE A 199 -10.88 -15.20 12.64
CA PHE A 199 -11.48 -14.06 13.33
C PHE A 199 -12.13 -14.54 14.64
N PHE A 200 -11.42 -14.35 15.75
CA PHE A 200 -11.88 -14.77 17.09
C PHE A 200 -12.70 -13.71 17.82
N GLY A 201 -12.72 -12.47 17.32
CA GLY A 201 -13.52 -11.39 17.89
C GLY A 201 -15.02 -11.62 17.72
N ARG A 202 -15.80 -10.70 18.30
CA ARG A 202 -17.25 -10.65 18.16
C ARG A 202 -17.65 -10.46 16.70
N THR A 203 -18.52 -11.33 16.18
CA THR A 203 -18.89 -11.34 14.75
C THR A 203 -19.88 -10.24 14.35
N ASP A 204 -20.40 -9.50 15.33
CA ASP A 204 -21.24 -8.31 15.22
C ASP A 204 -20.44 -7.01 15.42
N ASP A 205 -19.15 -7.09 15.76
CA ASP A 205 -18.30 -5.92 15.97
C ASP A 205 -17.82 -5.34 14.63
N ASN A 206 -18.16 -4.07 14.39
CA ASN A 206 -17.76 -3.33 13.19
C ASN A 206 -16.24 -3.28 12.99
N THR A 207 -15.45 -3.32 14.06
CA THR A 207 -13.99 -3.36 13.96
C THR A 207 -13.50 -4.68 13.38
N VAL A 208 -14.10 -5.80 13.80
CA VAL A 208 -13.82 -7.15 13.27
C VAL A 208 -14.24 -7.25 11.81
N ILE A 209 -15.42 -6.72 11.46
CA ILE A 209 -15.89 -6.73 10.07
C ILE A 209 -14.99 -5.87 9.18
N ARG A 210 -14.60 -4.66 9.61
CA ARG A 210 -13.65 -3.82 8.88
C ARG A 210 -12.31 -4.53 8.65
N ASP A 211 -11.76 -5.14 9.69
CA ASP A 211 -10.52 -5.92 9.61
C ASP A 211 -10.66 -7.10 8.63
N ALA A 212 -11.83 -7.73 8.59
CA ALA A 212 -12.11 -8.84 7.68
C ALA A 212 -12.26 -8.38 6.22
N VAL A 213 -12.91 -7.24 5.97
CA VAL A 213 -13.03 -6.67 4.62
C VAL A 213 -11.66 -6.24 4.12
N ALA A 214 -10.84 -5.63 4.98
CA ALA A 214 -9.49 -5.20 4.61
C ALA A 214 -8.50 -6.36 4.38
N PHE A 215 -8.77 -7.54 4.97
CA PHE A 215 -7.85 -8.67 4.94
C PHE A 215 -7.46 -9.12 3.53
N GLU A 216 -8.42 -9.34 2.64
CA GLU A 216 -8.14 -9.90 1.31
C GLU A 216 -7.25 -8.98 0.46
N PRO A 217 -7.59 -7.70 0.21
CA PRO A 217 -6.73 -6.83 -0.58
C PRO A 217 -5.39 -6.57 0.11
N GLN A 218 -5.38 -6.17 1.38
CA GLN A 218 -4.14 -5.78 2.06
C GLN A 218 -3.16 -6.94 2.23
N SER A 219 -3.66 -8.13 2.57
CA SER A 219 -2.78 -9.29 2.73
C SER A 219 -2.31 -9.83 1.39
N THR A 220 -3.13 -9.75 0.34
CA THR A 220 -2.67 -10.10 -1.02
C THR A 220 -1.53 -9.20 -1.46
N ILE A 221 -1.62 -7.89 -1.25
CA ILE A 221 -0.52 -6.96 -1.59
C ILE A 221 0.70 -7.19 -0.71
N GLY A 222 0.51 -7.41 0.60
CA GLY A 222 1.61 -7.78 1.50
C GLY A 222 2.34 -9.05 1.05
N ASP A 223 1.60 -10.08 0.63
CA ASP A 223 2.17 -11.32 0.11
C ASP A 223 2.94 -11.10 -1.20
N VAL A 224 2.39 -10.31 -2.14
CA VAL A 224 3.09 -9.94 -3.38
C VAL A 224 4.41 -9.25 -3.07
N CYS A 225 4.40 -8.24 -2.20
CA CYS A 225 5.61 -7.52 -1.81
C CYS A 225 6.64 -8.44 -1.13
N ASN A 226 6.19 -9.36 -0.27
CA ASN A 226 7.06 -10.34 0.39
C ASN A 226 7.67 -11.34 -0.62
N ILE A 227 6.89 -11.80 -1.60
CA ILE A 227 7.36 -12.70 -2.66
C ILE A 227 8.41 -12.00 -3.52
N ILE A 228 8.16 -10.75 -3.92
CA ILE A 228 9.12 -9.93 -4.68
C ILE A 228 10.42 -9.79 -3.87
N PHE A 229 10.33 -9.35 -2.61
CA PHE A 229 11.49 -9.15 -1.76
C PHE A 229 12.29 -10.45 -1.56
N ALA A 230 11.62 -11.58 -1.32
CA ALA A 230 12.27 -12.88 -1.18
C ALA A 230 12.95 -13.34 -2.48
N ARG A 231 12.32 -13.14 -3.64
CA ARG A 231 12.91 -13.46 -4.95
C ARG A 231 14.15 -12.60 -5.23
N LEU A 232 14.07 -11.30 -4.96
CA LEU A 232 15.21 -10.38 -5.09
C LEU A 232 16.37 -10.83 -4.20
N TYR A 233 16.09 -11.16 -2.93
CA TYR A 233 17.10 -11.66 -1.99
C TYR A 233 17.79 -12.96 -2.45
N GLN A 234 17.06 -13.87 -3.09
CA GLN A 234 17.61 -15.14 -3.58
C GLN A 234 18.42 -14.99 -4.88
N LEU A 235 17.96 -14.11 -5.77
CA LEU A 235 18.49 -14.01 -7.14
C LEU A 235 19.61 -12.98 -7.26
N LEU A 236 19.57 -11.89 -6.51
CA LEU A 236 20.65 -10.91 -6.48
C LEU A 236 21.94 -11.55 -5.98
N LYS A 237 23.06 -11.12 -6.55
CA LYS A 237 24.41 -11.52 -6.16
C LYS A 237 25.12 -10.30 -5.64
N LEU A 238 26.00 -10.54 -4.65
CA LEU A 238 26.88 -9.50 -4.16
C LEU A 238 27.68 -8.90 -5.32
N PRO A 239 27.90 -7.58 -5.31
CA PRO A 239 27.59 -6.64 -4.23
C PRO A 239 26.15 -6.08 -4.20
N SER A 240 25.25 -6.48 -5.11
CA SER A 240 23.84 -6.03 -5.12
C SER A 240 23.01 -6.70 -4.03
N ILE A 241 22.31 -5.93 -3.20
CA ILE A 241 21.57 -6.43 -2.04
C ILE A 241 20.22 -5.73 -1.83
N PRO A 242 19.15 -6.46 -1.47
CA PRO A 242 17.96 -5.84 -0.89
C PRO A 242 18.24 -5.32 0.50
N ILE A 243 18.00 -4.02 0.70
CA ILE A 243 18.27 -3.35 1.97
C ILE A 243 17.00 -3.04 2.76
N LEU A 244 15.90 -2.67 2.09
CA LEU A 244 14.67 -2.25 2.77
C LEU A 244 13.40 -2.74 2.07
N GLN A 245 12.39 -3.06 2.88
CA GLN A 245 11.00 -3.21 2.44
C GLN A 245 10.11 -2.27 3.27
N VAL A 246 9.53 -1.27 2.61
CA VAL A 246 8.70 -0.24 3.25
C VAL A 246 7.31 -0.21 2.63
N HIS A 247 6.36 -0.82 3.33
CA HIS A 247 4.99 -1.01 2.85
C HIS A 247 4.95 -1.81 1.54
N ASP A 248 4.76 -1.13 0.42
CA ASP A 248 4.66 -1.71 -0.92
C ASP A 248 5.91 -1.37 -1.77
N GLU A 249 6.92 -0.72 -1.15
CA GLU A 249 8.20 -0.31 -1.73
C GLU A 249 9.33 -1.29 -1.33
N CYS A 250 10.16 -1.71 -2.29
CA CYS A 250 11.43 -2.41 -2.03
C CYS A 250 12.61 -1.54 -2.48
N VAL A 251 13.69 -1.54 -1.70
CA VAL A 251 14.91 -0.77 -1.96
C VAL A 251 16.09 -1.73 -2.07
N ILE A 252 16.83 -1.62 -3.17
CA ILE A 252 18.06 -2.36 -3.46
C ILE A 252 19.22 -1.38 -3.50
N GLU A 253 20.35 -1.76 -2.90
CA GLU A 253 21.64 -1.10 -3.11
C GLU A 253 22.44 -1.94 -4.12
N CYS A 254 22.96 -1.32 -5.17
CA CYS A 254 23.80 -2.00 -6.15
C CYS A 254 24.87 -1.05 -6.74
N PRO A 255 25.97 -1.58 -7.28
CA PRO A 255 26.90 -0.79 -8.09
C PRO A 255 26.20 -0.10 -9.25
N ASP A 256 26.77 1.03 -9.68
CA ASP A 256 26.22 1.84 -10.76
C ASP A 256 26.13 1.09 -12.10
N ASP A 257 27.08 0.20 -12.38
CA ASP A 257 27.11 -0.62 -13.59
C ASP A 257 26.11 -1.78 -13.58
N CYS A 258 25.51 -2.09 -12.42
CA CYS A 258 24.53 -3.17 -12.24
C CYS A 258 23.07 -2.68 -12.26
N VAL A 259 22.84 -1.37 -12.36
CA VAL A 259 21.49 -0.77 -12.24
C VAL A 259 20.51 -1.37 -13.25
N ASP A 260 20.88 -1.47 -14.52
CA ASP A 260 20.00 -1.98 -15.57
C ASP A 260 19.60 -3.45 -15.35
N ASP A 261 20.55 -4.28 -14.90
CA ASP A 261 20.31 -5.68 -14.58
C ASP A 261 19.37 -5.83 -13.37
N VAL A 262 19.54 -4.97 -12.35
CA VAL A 262 18.66 -4.94 -11.18
C VAL A 262 17.25 -4.51 -11.58
N ILE A 263 17.10 -3.48 -12.42
CA ILE A 263 15.81 -3.02 -12.94
C ILE A 263 15.10 -4.15 -13.69
N LYS A 264 15.81 -4.83 -14.58
CA LYS A 264 15.27 -5.97 -15.35
C LYS A 264 14.80 -7.08 -14.41
N LEU A 265 15.65 -7.45 -13.44
CA LEU A 265 15.31 -8.47 -12.46
C LEU A 265 14.07 -8.08 -11.63
N MET A 266 13.96 -6.82 -11.20
CA MET A 266 12.79 -6.31 -10.48
C MET A 266 11.50 -6.47 -11.28
N ARG A 267 11.52 -6.12 -12.58
CA ARG A 267 10.38 -6.30 -13.48
C ARG A 267 10.01 -7.78 -13.60
N ASP A 268 11.00 -8.66 -13.77
CA ASP A 268 10.78 -10.10 -13.92
C ASP A 268 10.17 -10.73 -12.65
N VAL A 269 10.72 -10.42 -11.46
CA VAL A 269 10.23 -11.03 -10.21
C VAL A 269 8.85 -10.51 -9.79
N ALA A 270 8.46 -9.31 -10.24
CA ALA A 270 7.16 -8.70 -9.98
C ALA A 270 6.02 -9.28 -10.84
N MET A 271 6.34 -10.09 -11.85
CA MET A 271 5.35 -10.84 -12.65
C MET A 271 4.69 -11.94 -11.81
N ILE A 272 3.70 -11.56 -11.02
CA ILE A 272 2.95 -12.45 -10.11
C ILE A 272 1.47 -12.41 -10.50
N PRO A 273 0.93 -13.45 -11.16
CA PRO A 273 -0.47 -13.50 -11.56
C PRO A 273 -1.40 -13.66 -10.36
N LEU A 274 -2.32 -12.71 -10.17
CA LEU A 274 -3.32 -12.73 -9.11
C LEU A 274 -4.71 -13.09 -9.66
N PHE A 275 -5.17 -14.30 -9.35
CA PHE A 275 -6.48 -14.81 -9.75
C PHE A 275 -7.57 -14.36 -8.77
N LEU A 276 -7.92 -13.08 -8.83
CA LEU A 276 -8.93 -12.49 -7.94
C LEU A 276 -10.37 -12.67 -8.43
N ASN A 277 -10.58 -12.84 -9.75
CA ASN A 277 -11.85 -13.17 -10.38
C ASN A 277 -11.60 -14.29 -11.42
N ARG A 278 -12.46 -15.31 -11.47
CA ARG A 278 -12.30 -16.45 -12.40
C ARG A 278 -12.68 -16.09 -13.83
N ASP A 279 -13.51 -15.07 -14.01
CA ASP A 279 -14.03 -14.66 -15.31
C ASP A 279 -13.15 -13.62 -16.02
N LEU A 280 -12.00 -13.26 -15.42
CA LEU A 280 -11.08 -12.26 -15.94
C LEU A 280 -9.64 -12.80 -15.94
N ASP A 281 -8.82 -12.24 -16.82
CA ASP A 281 -7.37 -12.48 -16.81
C ASP A 281 -6.76 -12.12 -15.46
N PRO A 282 -5.69 -12.83 -15.04
CA PRO A 282 -5.01 -12.55 -13.78
C PRO A 282 -4.54 -11.10 -13.73
N LEU A 283 -4.69 -10.48 -12.55
CA LEU A 283 -4.13 -9.17 -12.32
C LEU A 283 -2.61 -9.30 -12.14
N ILE A 284 -1.86 -8.59 -12.96
CA ILE A 284 -0.45 -8.27 -12.75
C ILE A 284 -0.38 -6.83 -12.24
N ILE A 285 0.29 -6.61 -11.12
CA ILE A 285 0.42 -5.27 -10.54
C ILE A 285 1.62 -4.59 -11.18
N PRO A 286 1.43 -3.41 -11.82
CA PRO A 286 2.53 -2.68 -12.42
C PRO A 286 3.50 -2.16 -11.34
N LEU A 287 4.77 -2.05 -11.72
CA LEU A 287 5.86 -1.64 -10.86
C LEU A 287 6.38 -0.28 -11.32
N ASP A 288 6.43 0.69 -10.42
CA ASP A 288 7.14 1.95 -10.62
C ASP A 288 8.56 1.79 -10.10
N ILE A 289 9.55 2.04 -10.96
CA ILE A 289 10.97 1.91 -10.59
C ILE A 289 11.61 3.30 -10.63
N SER A 290 12.43 3.60 -9.62
CA SER A 290 13.21 4.82 -9.56
C SER A 290 14.64 4.54 -9.10
N VAL A 291 15.59 5.35 -9.56
CA VAL A 291 17.03 5.22 -9.25
C VAL A 291 17.56 6.53 -8.69
N GLY A 292 18.46 6.45 -7.71
CA GLY A 292 19.15 7.65 -7.24
C GLY A 292 20.21 7.39 -6.19
N LYS A 293 20.93 8.46 -5.83
CA LYS A 293 22.03 8.40 -4.86
C LYS A 293 21.56 8.48 -3.40
N ASN A 294 20.32 8.89 -3.16
CA ASN A 294 19.72 8.87 -1.84
C ASN A 294 18.25 8.46 -1.90
N TRP A 295 17.69 8.03 -0.77
CA TRP A 295 16.35 7.45 -0.72
C TRP A 295 15.23 8.46 -1.04
N LYS A 296 15.46 9.76 -0.89
CA LYS A 296 14.48 10.80 -1.25
C LYS A 296 14.52 11.12 -2.75
N ASP A 297 15.70 11.41 -3.27
CA ASP A 297 15.89 12.01 -4.59
C ASP A 297 16.24 10.90 -5.61
N CYS A 298 15.23 10.11 -5.98
CA CYS A 298 15.33 9.15 -7.07
C CYS A 298 14.44 9.55 -8.23
N GLU A 299 14.90 9.23 -9.44
CA GLU A 299 14.24 9.56 -10.70
C GLU A 299 13.63 8.31 -11.32
N ASP A 300 12.44 8.43 -11.88
CA ASP A 300 11.69 7.31 -12.46
C ASP A 300 12.35 6.79 -13.74
N VAL A 301 12.34 5.46 -13.95
CA VAL A 301 13.00 4.73 -15.06
C VAL A 301 12.18 3.60 -15.69
#